data_AF-A0A482VBB7-F1
#
_entry.id   AF-A0A482VBB7-F1
#
_cell.length_a   1.000
_cell.length_b   1.000
_cell.length_c   1.000
_cell.angle_alpha   90.00
_cell.angle_beta   90.00
_cell.angle_gamma   90.00
#
_symmetry.space_group_name_H-M   'P 1'
#
loop_
_entity.id
_entity.type
_entity.pdbx_description
1 polymer ?
#
loop_
_entity_poly.entity_id
_entity_poly.type
_entity_poly.pdbx_seq_one_letter_code
_entity_poly.pdbx_strand_id
1 'polypeptide(L)'
;MADETKAVVENGEVAPPKTAKQLEKEAKKQAKLDKLKQKLEKQQNTAPKKENEKKEKKKEVKESAVYDIPTPEGDKKDVKNSLPDAYSPRFVEAAWYPWWERQGFFKPEYGVKKHFSFSCKFVVVIPPPNVTGSLHLGHALTNSIQDSIIRWHRMRGETTLWNPGCDHAGIATQVVVEKKLWRDEQKTRHDIGRDDFVNKVWQWKEEKGDRIYHQLKKLGSSFDWSRAQFTMNPRLSKAVTEAFVRLHEEGLIYRSNRLVNWSCTLKSAISDIEVDKIELPGRTFLSVPGYSEKIEFGVLVSFTYPVEGSDEKIVVATTRIETMLGDTAVAVHPEDERYKHLHGKFVKHPFCDRKLPIVLDEFVERDFGTGAVKITPAHDPNDYEVGKRHDLPFITIFDDDGNICGNYGKFTGMKRFQARKAITEELVQLGLYVETKNNPMVVPVCSRSKDIIEPMLKPQWYVKCDEMAAKAVEAVKSGELKIIPEMHIKTWYYWMNGIRDWCISRQLWWGHRIPAYYVRLRSESNDLPSPGVRIKCQKQT
;
A
#
# COMPACT_ATOMS: atom_id res chain seq x y z
N MET A 1 -59.57 32.25 39.15
CA MET A 1 -60.13 32.71 37.86
C MET A 1 -59.10 32.39 36.80
N ALA A 2 -59.50 31.55 35.83
CA ALA A 2 -58.90 31.26 34.51
C ALA A 2 -57.43 30.77 34.50
N ASP A 3 -57.01 29.76 33.73
CA ASP A 3 -57.68 28.90 32.76
C ASP A 3 -56.77 27.67 32.52
N GLU A 4 -57.41 26.52 32.28
CA GLU A 4 -57.14 25.44 31.30
C GLU A 4 -55.76 25.39 30.59
N THR A 5 -55.09 24.27 30.27
CA THR A 5 -55.48 22.85 30.11
C THR A 5 -54.23 21.93 29.90
N LYS A 6 -54.38 20.64 30.26
CA LYS A 6 -53.80 19.38 29.70
C LYS A 6 -52.29 19.10 29.86
N ALA A 7 -51.85 18.13 30.69
CA ALA A 7 -51.87 16.65 30.53
C ALA A 7 -51.18 16.19 29.22
N VAL A 8 -50.17 15.31 29.22
CA VAL A 8 -50.29 13.85 29.45
C VAL A 8 -48.95 13.24 29.93
N VAL A 9 -49.09 12.22 30.78
CA VAL A 9 -48.07 11.33 31.36
C VAL A 9 -47.64 10.27 30.33
N GLU A 10 -46.33 10.00 30.23
CA GLU A 10 -45.79 8.87 29.47
C GLU A 10 -45.02 7.91 30.40
N ASN A 11 -45.18 6.62 30.12
CA ASN A 11 -44.87 5.47 30.96
C ASN A 11 -43.39 5.32 31.35
N GLY A 12 -43.16 4.92 32.60
CA GLY A 12 -41.86 4.54 33.11
C GLY A 12 -41.51 3.08 32.83
N GLU A 13 -40.35 2.87 32.21
CA GLU A 13 -39.57 1.63 32.33
C GLU A 13 -38.32 1.92 33.17
N VAL A 14 -38.18 1.22 34.29
CA VAL A 14 -37.06 1.35 35.23
C VAL A 14 -35.87 0.59 34.67
N ALA A 15 -34.79 1.30 34.33
CA ALA A 15 -33.53 0.71 33.90
C ALA A 15 -32.93 -0.21 34.99
N PRO A 16 -32.32 -1.36 34.63
CA PRO A 16 -31.74 -2.27 35.62
C PRO A 16 -30.56 -1.61 36.36
N PRO A 17 -30.36 -1.95 37.66
CA PRO A 17 -29.33 -1.32 38.49
C PRO A 17 -27.93 -1.57 37.90
N LYS A 18 -27.16 -0.49 37.75
CA LYS A 18 -25.79 -0.54 37.22
C LYS A 18 -24.92 -1.47 38.06
N THR A 19 -24.15 -2.33 37.38
CA THR A 19 -23.22 -3.26 38.04
C THR A 19 -22.09 -2.51 38.75
N ALA A 20 -21.53 -3.08 39.82
CA ALA A 20 -20.42 -2.47 40.59
C ALA A 20 -19.22 -2.05 39.71
N LYS A 21 -18.92 -2.82 38.65
CA LYS A 21 -17.88 -2.49 37.66
C LYS A 21 -18.20 -1.25 36.81
N GLN A 22 -19.48 -1.00 36.50
CA GLN A 22 -19.90 0.19 35.76
C GLN A 22 -19.81 1.45 36.64
N LEU A 23 -20.19 1.35 37.91
CA LEU A 23 -20.04 2.44 38.88
C LEU A 23 -18.56 2.78 39.13
N GLU A 24 -17.68 1.78 39.22
CA GLU A 24 -16.23 2.02 39.36
C GLU A 24 -15.62 2.69 38.12
N LYS A 25 -16.10 2.35 36.92
CA LYS A 25 -15.65 2.94 35.65
C LYS A 25 -16.13 4.38 35.50
N GLU A 26 -17.36 4.69 35.91
CA GLU A 26 -17.88 6.06 35.98
C GLU A 26 -17.12 6.89 37.03
N ALA A 27 -16.87 6.35 38.22
CA ALA A 27 -16.08 7.02 39.26
C ALA A 27 -14.64 7.35 38.78
N LYS A 28 -13.98 6.42 38.08
CA LYS A 28 -12.65 6.66 37.47
C LYS A 28 -12.69 7.72 36.36
N LYS A 29 -13.79 7.78 35.59
CA LYS A 29 -13.97 8.79 34.53
C LYS A 29 -14.24 10.17 35.11
N GLN A 30 -15.05 10.25 36.17
CA GLN A 30 -15.35 11.47 36.90
C GLN A 30 -14.09 12.03 37.58
N ALA A 31 -13.34 11.18 38.28
CA ALA A 31 -12.07 11.57 38.91
C ALA A 31 -11.03 12.10 37.89
N LYS A 32 -11.01 11.57 36.66
CA LYS A 32 -10.16 12.10 35.57
C LYS A 32 -10.63 13.46 35.07
N LEU A 33 -11.94 13.66 34.94
CA LEU A 33 -12.53 14.94 34.52
C LEU A 33 -12.29 16.04 35.57
N ASP A 34 -12.42 15.70 36.85
CA ASP A 34 -12.18 16.65 37.95
C ASP A 34 -10.70 17.03 38.05
N LYS A 35 -9.78 16.08 37.80
CA LYS A 35 -8.33 16.35 37.72
C LYS A 35 -7.97 17.25 36.52
N LEU A 36 -8.71 17.15 35.43
CA LEU A 36 -8.53 17.99 34.24
C LEU A 36 -9.06 19.41 34.48
N LYS A 37 -10.23 19.54 35.12
CA LYS A 37 -10.80 20.83 35.55
C LYS A 37 -9.88 21.56 36.53
N GLN A 38 -9.36 20.87 37.54
CA GLN A 38 -8.39 21.47 38.48
C GLN A 38 -7.09 21.94 37.79
N LYS A 39 -6.66 21.29 36.71
CA LYS A 39 -5.51 21.74 35.90
C LYS A 39 -5.83 22.99 35.09
N LEU A 40 -7.03 23.07 34.52
CA LEU A 40 -7.50 24.22 33.75
C LEU A 40 -7.75 25.44 34.64
N GLU A 41 -8.33 25.25 35.83
CA GLU A 41 -8.50 26.32 36.82
C GLU A 41 -7.16 26.84 37.36
N LYS A 42 -6.16 25.96 37.52
CA LYS A 42 -4.78 26.39 37.86
C LYS A 42 -4.08 27.17 36.74
N GLN A 43 -4.46 26.96 35.48
CA GLN A 43 -3.95 27.76 34.36
C GLN A 43 -4.69 29.10 34.22
N GLN A 44 -5.96 29.18 34.62
CA GLN A 44 -6.76 30.40 34.55
C GLN A 44 -6.53 31.36 35.73
N ASN A 45 -6.05 30.89 36.88
CA ASN A 45 -5.79 31.73 38.08
C ASN A 45 -4.38 32.31 38.20
N THR A 46 -3.65 32.47 37.10
CA THR A 46 -2.39 33.24 37.09
C THR A 46 -2.68 34.69 36.78
N ALA A 47 -2.80 35.51 37.83
CA ALA A 47 -2.99 36.96 37.72
C ALA A 47 -1.79 37.64 37.02
N PRO A 48 -2.02 38.73 36.25
CA PRO A 48 -0.97 39.44 35.55
C PRO A 48 -0.03 40.15 36.55
N LYS A 49 1.26 39.85 36.46
CA LYS A 49 2.30 40.59 37.22
C LYS A 49 2.42 42.01 36.64
N LYS A 50 2.29 42.99 37.54
CA LYS A 50 2.52 44.43 37.31
C LYS A 50 3.81 44.69 36.53
N GLU A 51 3.68 45.57 35.54
CA GLU A 51 4.77 46.22 34.82
C GLU A 51 5.71 46.92 35.82
N ASN A 52 6.96 46.47 35.86
CA ASN A 52 8.07 47.35 36.19
C ASN A 52 8.67 47.77 34.86
N GLU A 53 8.71 49.09 34.62
CA GLU A 53 9.42 49.72 33.51
C GLU A 53 10.85 49.17 33.41
N LYS A 54 11.05 48.22 32.51
CA LYS A 54 12.36 47.89 31.98
C LYS A 54 12.45 48.54 30.62
N LYS A 55 13.25 49.61 30.55
CA LYS A 55 13.80 50.18 29.31
C LYS A 55 13.91 49.09 28.24
N GLU A 56 13.16 49.24 27.16
CA GLU A 56 13.35 48.48 25.93
C GLU A 56 14.80 48.68 25.47
N LYS A 57 15.68 47.75 25.85
CA LYS A 57 16.82 47.45 24.99
C LYS A 57 16.22 46.74 23.79
N LYS A 58 16.15 47.44 22.64
CA LYS A 58 16.11 46.79 21.33
C LYS A 58 17.08 45.61 21.40
N LYS A 59 16.55 44.38 21.39
CA LYS A 59 17.36 43.22 21.04
C LYS A 59 17.67 43.42 19.56
N GLU A 60 18.79 44.05 19.27
CA GLU A 60 19.47 43.85 17.99
C GLU A 60 19.62 42.33 17.86
N VAL A 61 18.86 41.73 16.95
CA VAL A 61 19.15 40.40 16.47
C VAL A 61 20.51 40.54 15.80
N LYS A 62 21.60 40.17 16.49
CA LYS A 62 22.91 40.07 15.86
C LYS A 62 22.72 39.21 14.62
N GLU A 63 22.85 39.80 13.44
CA GLU A 63 22.79 39.06 12.18
C GLU A 63 23.80 37.91 12.26
N SER A 64 23.34 36.70 11.95
CA SER A 64 24.22 35.53 11.95
C SER A 64 25.36 35.78 10.97
N ALA A 65 26.61 35.71 11.42
CA ALA A 65 27.77 35.92 10.56
C ALA A 65 27.68 35.10 9.27
N VAL A 66 27.99 35.72 8.13
CA VAL A 66 27.98 35.10 6.80
C VAL A 66 29.42 35.06 6.27
N TYR A 67 29.74 34.03 5.48
CA TYR A 67 31.04 33.90 4.86
C TYR A 67 31.05 34.67 3.54
N ASP A 68 31.69 35.84 3.53
CA ASP A 68 31.68 36.77 2.38
C ASP A 68 32.99 36.76 1.58
N ILE A 69 33.92 35.87 1.91
CA ILE A 69 35.19 35.74 1.18
C ILE A 69 34.92 35.02 -0.14
N PRO A 70 35.28 35.61 -1.30
CA PRO A 70 35.09 34.98 -2.61
C PRO A 70 36.03 33.77 -2.74
N THR A 71 35.53 32.59 -2.39
CA THR A 71 36.24 31.31 -2.52
C THR A 71 35.73 30.62 -3.78
N PRO A 72 36.58 30.34 -4.77
CA PRO A 72 36.18 29.59 -5.96
C PRO A 72 35.57 28.23 -5.58
N GLU A 73 34.61 27.74 -6.38
CA GLU A 73 33.94 26.49 -6.10
C GLU A 73 34.93 25.31 -6.08
N GLY A 74 34.93 24.56 -4.99
CA GLY A 74 35.82 23.41 -4.79
C GLY A 74 37.21 23.77 -4.26
N ASP A 75 37.54 25.05 -4.07
CA ASP A 75 38.75 25.45 -3.36
C ASP A 75 38.57 25.38 -1.84
N LYS A 76 39.68 25.20 -1.13
CA LYS A 76 39.66 25.14 0.33
C LYS A 76 39.25 26.50 0.89
N LYS A 77 38.30 26.49 1.82
CA LYS A 77 37.86 27.68 2.55
C LYS A 77 39.04 28.47 3.13
N ASP A 78 39.03 29.79 2.98
CA ASP A 78 39.98 30.67 3.64
C ASP A 78 39.63 30.80 5.12
N VAL A 79 40.60 30.50 5.98
CA VAL A 79 40.48 30.50 7.44
C VAL A 79 41.48 31.47 8.09
N LYS A 80 42.07 32.39 7.33
CA LYS A 80 43.03 33.40 7.84
C LYS A 80 42.36 34.51 8.64
N ASN A 81 41.10 34.83 8.34
CA ASN A 81 40.33 35.84 9.06
C ASN A 81 39.92 35.34 10.45
N SER A 82 39.71 36.27 11.38
CA SER A 82 39.21 35.97 12.72
C SER A 82 37.85 35.27 12.68
N LEU A 83 37.66 34.28 13.56
CA LEU A 83 36.37 33.61 13.70
C LEU A 83 35.31 34.60 14.21
N PRO A 84 34.04 34.46 13.77
CA PRO A 84 32.95 35.25 14.32
C PRO A 84 32.79 35.06 15.84
N ASP A 85 32.36 36.11 16.54
CA ASP A 85 32.14 36.09 18.00
C ASP A 85 31.11 35.04 18.46
N ALA A 86 30.24 34.57 17.55
CA ALA A 86 29.24 33.55 17.82
C ALA A 86 29.23 32.50 16.70
N TYR A 87 28.94 31.25 17.06
CA TYR A 87 28.82 30.16 16.09
C TYR A 87 27.71 30.45 15.07
N SER A 88 28.07 30.41 13.78
CA SER A 88 27.15 30.50 12.65
C SER A 88 27.35 29.29 11.74
N PRO A 89 26.38 28.37 11.63
CA PRO A 89 26.46 27.23 10.70
C PRO A 89 26.67 27.69 9.25
N ARG A 90 25.98 28.76 8.83
CA ARG A 90 26.10 29.31 7.48
C ARG A 90 27.52 29.80 7.19
N PHE A 91 28.16 30.44 8.17
CA PHE A 91 29.56 30.81 8.05
C PHE A 91 30.43 29.56 8.00
N VAL A 92 30.26 28.63 8.95
CA VAL A 92 31.15 27.48 9.13
C VAL A 92 31.10 26.56 7.92
N GLU A 93 29.92 26.11 7.49
CA GLU A 93 29.70 25.12 6.42
C GLU A 93 30.05 25.63 5.00
N ALA A 94 30.10 26.95 4.80
CA ALA A 94 30.42 27.56 3.51
C ALA A 94 31.74 27.03 2.93
N ALA A 95 31.75 26.81 1.60
CA ALA A 95 32.87 26.31 0.79
C ALA A 95 33.39 24.88 1.11
N TRP A 96 33.08 24.29 2.27
CA TRP A 96 33.63 22.98 2.64
C TRP A 96 33.17 21.83 1.75
N TYR A 97 31.87 21.75 1.48
CA TYR A 97 31.33 20.57 0.78
C TYR A 97 31.87 20.43 -0.65
N PRO A 98 31.84 21.49 -1.51
CA PRO A 98 32.44 21.40 -2.84
C PRO A 98 33.93 21.04 -2.79
N TRP A 99 34.66 21.54 -1.80
CA TRP A 99 36.07 21.18 -1.62
C TRP A 99 36.25 19.71 -1.25
N TRP A 100 35.50 19.19 -0.27
CA TRP A 100 35.55 17.77 0.11
C TRP A 100 35.27 16.84 -1.08
N GLU A 101 34.28 17.21 -1.91
CA GLU A 101 33.93 16.47 -3.12
C GLU A 101 35.07 16.50 -4.15
N ARG A 102 35.62 17.69 -4.44
CA ARG A 102 36.73 17.85 -5.40
C ARG A 102 37.99 17.11 -4.98
N GLN A 103 38.32 17.09 -3.70
CA GLN A 103 39.47 16.34 -3.19
C GLN A 103 39.25 14.82 -3.16
N GLY A 104 38.01 14.35 -3.38
CA GLY A 104 37.68 12.94 -3.39
C GLY A 104 37.70 12.29 -2.00
N PHE A 105 37.54 13.06 -0.91
CA PHE A 105 37.61 12.54 0.47
C PHE A 105 36.59 11.45 0.79
N PHE A 106 35.51 11.39 0.00
CA PHE A 106 34.44 10.42 0.19
C PHE A 106 34.68 9.11 -0.57
N LYS A 107 35.66 9.09 -1.48
CA LYS A 107 35.99 7.91 -2.28
C LYS A 107 36.72 6.86 -1.43
N PRO A 108 36.42 5.56 -1.59
CA PRO A 108 37.07 4.51 -0.84
C PRO A 108 38.58 4.42 -1.12
N GLU A 109 39.06 4.94 -2.26
CA GLU A 109 40.47 4.95 -2.64
C GLU A 109 41.28 6.06 -1.95
N TYR A 110 40.61 7.03 -1.31
CA TYR A 110 41.28 8.16 -0.66
C TYR A 110 42.08 7.72 0.57
N GLY A 111 43.38 8.03 0.59
CA GLY A 111 44.25 7.80 1.76
C GLY A 111 44.67 6.34 2.00
N VAL A 112 44.40 5.42 1.06
CA VAL A 112 44.70 3.99 1.26
C VAL A 112 46.18 3.67 1.02
N LYS A 113 46.86 3.12 2.03
CA LYS A 113 48.20 2.51 1.91
C LYS A 113 48.07 1.04 1.50
N LYS A 114 48.90 0.57 0.56
CA LYS A 114 48.79 -0.72 -0.21
C LYS A 114 48.73 -2.05 0.59
N HIS A 115 48.66 -2.07 1.91
CA HIS A 115 48.59 -3.31 2.70
C HIS A 115 47.13 -3.66 3.01
N PHE A 116 46.51 -4.48 2.15
CA PHE A 116 45.11 -4.87 2.26
C PHE A 116 44.92 -6.24 2.92
N SER A 117 44.00 -6.30 3.89
CA SER A 117 43.25 -7.51 4.26
C SER A 117 41.77 -7.29 3.91
N PHE A 118 41.05 -8.35 3.55
CA PHE A 118 39.59 -8.31 3.33
C PHE A 118 38.81 -7.90 4.58
N SER A 119 39.41 -8.00 5.78
CA SER A 119 38.82 -7.58 7.06
C SER A 119 38.71 -6.06 7.27
N CYS A 120 39.13 -5.24 6.31
CA CYS A 120 39.22 -3.78 6.45
C CYS A 120 38.27 -3.01 5.51
N LYS A 121 37.15 -3.61 5.08
CA LYS A 121 36.18 -2.97 4.18
C LYS A 121 34.85 -2.71 4.90
N PHE A 122 34.31 -1.51 4.74
CA PHE A 122 32.98 -1.16 5.24
C PHE A 122 32.16 -0.53 4.11
N VAL A 123 31.06 -1.18 3.72
CA VAL A 123 30.24 -0.75 2.59
C VAL A 123 28.81 -0.59 3.02
N VAL A 124 28.22 0.57 2.71
CA VAL A 124 26.81 0.85 2.90
C VAL A 124 26.23 1.32 1.58
N VAL A 125 25.07 0.80 1.22
CA VAL A 125 24.25 1.34 0.13
C VAL A 125 23.18 2.22 0.77
N ILE A 126 23.02 3.46 0.28
CA ILE A 126 21.92 4.30 0.75
C ILE A 126 20.58 3.58 0.48
N PRO A 127 19.60 3.62 1.40
CA PRO A 127 18.22 3.33 1.02
C PRO A 127 17.81 4.40 -0.01
N PRO A 128 17.68 4.05 -1.31
CA PRO A 128 17.60 5.05 -2.35
C PRO A 128 16.29 5.86 -2.20
N PRO A 129 16.36 7.19 -1.98
CA PRO A 129 15.15 8.01 -1.88
C PRO A 129 14.36 7.97 -3.20
N ASN A 130 13.04 7.92 -3.06
CA ASN A 130 12.11 7.96 -4.18
C ASN A 130 12.12 9.33 -4.86
N VAL A 131 12.11 9.37 -6.19
CA VAL A 131 11.99 10.63 -6.98
C VAL A 131 10.56 11.19 -6.98
N THR A 132 9.92 11.27 -5.81
CA THR A 132 8.54 11.73 -5.64
C THR A 132 8.43 13.16 -5.11
N GLY A 133 9.55 13.86 -4.87
CA GLY A 133 9.53 15.22 -4.35
C GLY A 133 10.80 15.60 -3.58
N SER A 134 10.63 16.24 -2.43
CA SER A 134 11.73 16.69 -1.56
C SER A 134 11.92 15.76 -0.37
N LEU A 135 13.14 15.72 0.16
CA LEU A 135 13.43 15.01 1.40
C LEU A 135 12.75 15.68 2.61
N HIS A 136 12.34 14.85 3.57
CA HIS A 136 11.75 15.24 4.85
C HIS A 136 12.65 14.82 6.04
N LEU A 137 12.30 15.20 7.27
CA LEU A 137 13.12 14.93 8.47
C LEU A 137 13.49 13.46 8.67
N GLY A 138 12.60 12.51 8.36
CA GLY A 138 12.94 11.08 8.37
C GLY A 138 14.16 10.72 7.49
N HIS A 139 14.27 11.31 6.29
CA HIS A 139 15.44 11.11 5.43
C HIS A 139 16.70 11.71 6.05
N ALA A 140 16.58 12.90 6.67
CA ALA A 140 17.71 13.53 7.35
C ALA A 140 18.20 12.67 8.53
N LEU A 141 17.29 12.14 9.34
CA LEU A 141 17.63 11.23 10.45
C LEU A 141 18.39 9.99 9.96
N THR A 142 17.85 9.28 8.96
CA THR A 142 18.49 8.08 8.41
C THR A 142 19.88 8.40 7.83
N ASN A 143 20.01 9.48 7.06
CA ASN A 143 21.28 9.87 6.47
C ASN A 143 22.30 10.29 7.53
N SER A 144 21.92 11.06 8.55
CA SER A 144 22.83 11.47 9.61
C SER A 144 23.40 10.29 10.40
N ILE A 145 22.57 9.27 10.68
CA ILE A 145 23.02 8.04 11.35
C ILE A 145 24.01 7.28 10.46
N GLN A 146 23.65 7.06 9.18
CA GLN A 146 24.52 6.34 8.24
C GLN A 146 25.83 7.08 7.99
N ASP A 147 25.80 8.40 7.83
CA ASP A 147 26.99 9.23 7.62
C ASP A 147 27.92 9.19 8.82
N SER A 148 27.38 9.23 10.04
CA SER A 148 28.17 9.13 11.28
C SER A 148 28.93 7.81 11.36
N ILE A 149 28.26 6.70 11.03
CA ILE A 149 28.86 5.36 10.98
C ILE A 149 29.94 5.31 9.89
N ILE A 150 29.63 5.80 8.69
CA ILE A 150 30.57 5.86 7.56
C ILE A 150 31.82 6.66 7.91
N ARG A 151 31.66 7.85 8.50
CA ARG A 151 32.79 8.68 8.92
C ARG A 151 33.62 7.98 10.00
N TRP A 152 32.99 7.34 10.98
CA TRP A 152 33.69 6.60 12.02
C TRP A 152 34.53 5.43 11.45
N HIS A 153 33.97 4.62 10.54
CA HIS A 153 34.71 3.54 9.88
C HIS A 153 35.86 4.08 9.01
N ARG A 154 35.62 5.16 8.26
CA ARG A 154 36.67 5.83 7.48
C ARG A 154 37.79 6.36 8.37
N MET A 155 37.47 6.95 9.52
CA MET A 155 38.45 7.45 10.50
C MET A 155 39.23 6.32 11.19
N ARG A 156 38.66 5.11 11.29
CA ARG A 156 39.37 3.90 11.75
C ARG A 156 40.35 3.34 10.73
N GLY A 157 40.46 3.95 9.55
CA GLY A 157 41.36 3.53 8.47
C GLY A 157 40.80 2.40 7.60
N GLU A 158 39.53 2.06 7.74
CA GLU A 158 38.87 1.06 6.90
C GLU A 158 38.54 1.63 5.52
N THR A 159 38.70 0.82 4.47
CA THR A 159 38.26 1.15 3.11
C THR A 159 36.73 1.26 3.10
N THR A 160 36.25 2.49 3.11
CA THR A 160 34.84 2.80 3.38
C THR A 160 34.14 3.35 2.15
N LEU A 161 33.05 2.70 1.74
CA LEU A 161 32.19 3.15 0.64
C LEU A 161 30.77 3.39 1.15
N TRP A 162 30.27 4.61 0.93
CA TRP A 162 28.84 4.88 1.00
C TRP A 162 28.31 5.17 -0.40
N ASN A 163 27.57 4.22 -0.98
CA ASN A 163 27.13 4.28 -2.36
C ASN A 163 25.80 5.04 -2.49
N PRO A 164 25.76 6.20 -3.18
CA PRO A 164 24.54 6.95 -3.37
C PRO A 164 23.67 6.41 -4.52
N GLY A 165 22.39 6.78 -4.50
CA GLY A 165 21.47 6.50 -5.59
C GLY A 165 20.07 7.01 -5.32
N CYS A 166 19.18 6.91 -6.29
CA CYS A 166 17.76 7.21 -6.14
C CYS A 166 16.87 6.17 -6.82
N ASP A 167 15.67 6.00 -6.28
CA ASP A 167 14.68 5.05 -6.78
C ASP A 167 13.63 5.74 -7.65
N HIS A 168 13.34 5.14 -8.80
CA HIS A 168 12.29 5.53 -9.73
C HIS A 168 10.90 5.42 -9.12
N ALA A 169 10.75 4.60 -8.07
CA ALA A 169 9.55 4.47 -7.23
C ALA A 169 8.26 4.11 -8.00
N GLY A 170 8.38 3.55 -9.21
CA GLY A 170 7.29 3.04 -10.05
C GLY A 170 5.96 3.80 -9.91
N ILE A 171 5.02 3.18 -9.20
CA ILE A 171 3.66 3.68 -8.98
C ILE A 171 3.60 5.04 -8.28
N ALA A 172 4.51 5.31 -7.34
CA ALA A 172 4.48 6.54 -6.56
C ALA A 172 4.85 7.74 -7.44
N THR A 173 5.88 7.60 -8.28
CA THR A 173 6.26 8.64 -9.24
C THR A 173 5.18 8.82 -10.30
N GLN A 174 4.62 7.71 -10.80
CA GLN A 174 3.54 7.78 -11.79
C GLN A 174 2.34 8.58 -11.28
N VAL A 175 1.85 8.28 -10.08
CA VAL A 175 0.71 8.99 -9.47
C VAL A 175 1.02 10.47 -9.23
N VAL A 176 2.24 10.82 -8.84
CA VAL A 176 2.62 12.24 -8.63
C VAL A 176 2.63 12.99 -9.97
N VAL A 177 3.16 12.38 -11.03
CA VAL A 177 3.18 12.98 -12.36
C VAL A 177 1.78 13.07 -12.96
N GLU A 178 0.92 12.07 -12.77
CA GLU A 178 -0.50 12.12 -13.17
C GLU A 178 -1.25 13.25 -12.45
N LYS A 179 -1.03 13.43 -11.14
CA LYS A 179 -1.62 14.55 -10.39
C LYS A 179 -1.12 15.91 -10.87
N LYS A 180 0.17 16.03 -11.20
CA LYS A 180 0.74 17.26 -11.79
C LYS A 180 0.09 17.52 -13.16
N LEU A 181 0.02 16.52 -14.02
CA LEU A 181 -0.57 16.61 -15.35
C LEU A 181 -2.04 17.04 -15.28
N TRP A 182 -2.82 16.44 -14.39
CA TRP A 182 -4.21 16.83 -14.18
C TRP A 182 -4.32 18.28 -13.70
N ARG A 183 -3.52 18.67 -12.70
CA ARG A 183 -3.55 20.04 -12.17
C ARG A 183 -3.16 21.09 -13.21
N ASP A 184 -2.12 20.82 -13.98
CA ASP A 184 -1.49 21.80 -14.88
C ASP A 184 -2.19 21.84 -16.25
N GLU A 185 -2.70 20.71 -16.77
CA GLU A 185 -3.25 20.58 -18.12
C GLU A 185 -4.70 20.04 -18.17
N GLN A 186 -5.27 19.57 -17.05
CA GLN A 186 -6.57 18.86 -17.00
C GLN A 186 -6.65 17.67 -17.96
N LYS A 187 -5.50 17.01 -18.18
CA LYS A 187 -5.36 15.81 -19.02
C LYS A 187 -4.95 14.61 -18.16
N THR A 188 -5.31 13.42 -18.61
CA THR A 188 -4.89 12.14 -18.05
C THR A 188 -3.71 11.56 -18.83
N ARG A 189 -3.05 10.54 -18.27
CA ARG A 189 -2.01 9.79 -19.01
C ARG A 189 -2.54 9.21 -20.32
N HIS A 190 -3.81 8.83 -20.36
CA HIS A 190 -4.42 8.19 -21.52
C HIS A 190 -4.63 9.20 -22.66
N ASP A 191 -4.88 10.47 -22.35
CA ASP A 191 -5.09 11.53 -23.34
C ASP A 191 -3.80 11.90 -24.09
N ILE A 192 -2.64 11.81 -23.41
CA ILE A 192 -1.34 12.13 -24.01
C ILE A 192 -0.60 10.90 -24.55
N GLY A 193 -1.06 9.69 -24.25
CA GLY A 193 -0.40 8.46 -24.68
C GLY A 193 0.87 8.11 -23.89
N ARG A 194 1.38 6.89 -24.12
CA ARG A 194 2.43 6.29 -23.29
C ARG A 194 3.77 6.99 -23.41
N ASP A 195 4.22 7.27 -24.62
CA ASP A 195 5.58 7.78 -24.85
C ASP A 195 5.73 9.20 -24.30
N ASP A 196 4.75 10.07 -24.56
CA ASP A 196 4.73 11.43 -24.02
C ASP A 196 4.61 11.45 -22.50
N PHE A 197 3.79 10.56 -21.93
CA PHE A 197 3.71 10.43 -20.49
C PHE A 197 5.05 10.00 -19.88
N VAL A 198 5.71 8.97 -20.45
CA VAL A 198 7.03 8.52 -19.98
C VAL A 198 8.07 9.64 -20.09
N ASN A 199 8.04 10.45 -21.14
CA ASN A 199 8.91 11.61 -21.30
C ASN A 199 8.67 12.65 -20.19
N LYS A 200 7.41 12.96 -19.84
CA LYS A 200 7.08 13.84 -18.70
C LYS A 200 7.59 13.28 -17.36
N VAL A 201 7.58 11.95 -17.18
CA VAL A 201 8.13 11.33 -15.96
C VAL A 201 9.66 11.48 -15.91
N TRP A 202 10.37 11.36 -17.04
CA TRP A 202 11.81 11.63 -17.10
C TRP A 202 12.14 13.10 -16.78
N GLN A 203 11.38 14.05 -17.33
CA GLN A 203 11.54 15.48 -17.01
C GLN A 203 11.35 15.74 -15.50
N TRP A 204 10.33 15.12 -14.89
CA TRP A 204 10.12 15.19 -13.45
C TRP A 204 11.31 14.63 -12.65
N LYS A 205 11.88 13.50 -13.10
CA LYS A 205 13.06 12.90 -12.47
C LYS A 205 14.28 13.82 -12.55
N GLU A 206 14.48 14.52 -13.66
CA GLU A 206 15.59 15.47 -13.83
C GLU A 206 15.42 16.66 -12.87
N GLU A 207 14.23 17.27 -12.84
CA GLU A 207 13.93 18.38 -11.93
C GLU A 207 14.07 18.02 -10.44
N LYS A 208 13.61 16.83 -10.04
CA LYS A 208 13.54 16.43 -8.61
C LYS A 208 14.77 15.65 -8.14
N GLY A 209 15.37 14.84 -9.00
CA GLY A 209 16.55 14.04 -8.68
C GLY A 209 17.71 14.92 -8.24
N ASP A 210 17.95 16.01 -8.97
CA ASP A 210 19.02 16.96 -8.66
C ASP A 210 18.78 17.66 -7.32
N ARG A 211 17.51 17.97 -7.02
CA ARG A 211 17.13 18.54 -5.72
C ARG A 211 17.38 17.58 -4.57
N ILE A 212 17.08 16.29 -4.72
CA ILE A 212 17.34 15.28 -3.68
C ILE A 212 18.83 15.21 -3.37
N TYR A 213 19.67 15.11 -4.42
CA TYR A 213 21.12 15.09 -4.23
C TYR A 213 21.63 16.39 -3.62
N HIS A 214 21.11 17.55 -4.05
CA HIS A 214 21.45 18.83 -3.43
C HIS A 214 21.11 18.85 -1.93
N GLN A 215 19.94 18.34 -1.52
CA GLN A 215 19.56 18.27 -0.10
C GLN A 215 20.51 17.37 0.69
N LEU A 216 20.90 16.20 0.16
CA LEU A 216 21.88 15.31 0.80
C LEU A 216 23.26 15.96 0.90
N LYS A 217 23.72 16.66 -0.15
CA LYS A 217 24.96 17.44 -0.12
C LYS A 217 24.90 18.55 0.94
N LYS A 218 23.77 19.25 1.06
CA LYS A 218 23.54 20.28 2.09
C LYS A 218 23.52 19.74 3.50
N LEU A 219 23.11 18.49 3.71
CA LEU A 219 23.23 17.80 5.01
C LEU A 219 24.68 17.41 5.35
N GLY A 220 25.61 17.58 4.42
CA GLY A 220 27.01 17.21 4.63
C GLY A 220 27.30 15.72 4.44
N SER A 221 26.40 14.96 3.81
CA SER A 221 26.55 13.51 3.65
C SER A 221 27.80 13.12 2.83
N SER A 222 28.62 12.21 3.34
CA SER A 222 29.92 11.81 2.77
C SER A 222 29.84 10.69 1.72
N PHE A 223 28.94 10.85 0.75
CA PHE A 223 28.72 9.92 -0.36
C PHE A 223 29.83 9.98 -1.42
N ASP A 224 30.09 8.85 -2.06
CA ASP A 224 30.83 8.83 -3.32
C ASP A 224 29.90 9.15 -4.50
N TRP A 225 29.71 10.44 -4.78
CA TRP A 225 28.84 10.92 -5.87
C TRP A 225 29.25 10.42 -7.26
N SER A 226 30.52 10.04 -7.46
CA SER A 226 30.97 9.50 -8.74
C SER A 226 30.32 8.15 -9.07
N ARG A 227 29.72 7.49 -8.08
CA ARG A 227 29.02 6.21 -8.21
C ARG A 227 27.51 6.34 -8.16
N ALA A 228 26.94 7.55 -8.11
CA ALA A 228 25.50 7.75 -8.04
C ALA A 228 24.77 7.03 -9.19
N GLN A 229 23.79 6.20 -8.82
CA GLN A 229 22.95 5.49 -9.79
C GLN A 229 21.47 5.78 -9.59
N PHE A 230 20.74 5.80 -10.70
CA PHE A 230 19.28 5.78 -10.70
C PHE A 230 18.83 4.38 -11.12
N THR A 231 17.83 3.82 -10.42
CA THR A 231 17.35 2.44 -10.64
C THR A 231 17.02 2.12 -12.11
N MET A 232 16.54 3.08 -12.91
CA MET A 232 16.27 2.87 -14.34
C MET A 232 17.43 3.21 -15.29
N ASN A 233 18.62 3.54 -14.78
CA ASN A 233 19.82 3.71 -15.62
C ASN A 233 20.09 2.43 -16.44
N PRO A 234 20.69 2.53 -17.65
CA PRO A 234 20.92 1.37 -18.51
C PRO A 234 21.64 0.20 -17.82
N ARG A 235 22.63 0.49 -16.97
CA ARG A 235 23.38 -0.53 -16.23
C ARG A 235 22.51 -1.30 -15.23
N LEU A 236 21.68 -0.60 -14.44
CA LEU A 236 20.80 -1.24 -13.46
C LEU A 236 19.61 -1.92 -14.13
N SER A 237 19.07 -1.34 -15.20
CA SER A 237 18.05 -1.99 -16.03
C SER A 237 18.53 -3.34 -16.59
N LYS A 238 19.79 -3.42 -17.07
CA LYS A 238 20.39 -4.70 -17.48
C LYS A 238 20.49 -5.71 -16.33
N ALA A 239 20.84 -5.26 -15.13
CA ALA A 239 20.90 -6.14 -13.95
C ALA A 239 19.52 -6.71 -13.58
N VAL A 240 18.46 -5.90 -13.68
CA VAL A 240 17.08 -6.37 -13.47
C VAL A 240 16.66 -7.38 -14.53
N THR A 241 16.98 -7.12 -15.81
CA THR A 241 16.72 -8.08 -16.90
C THR A 241 17.45 -9.40 -16.66
N GLU A 242 18.73 -9.36 -16.30
CA GLU A 242 19.52 -10.56 -15.99
C GLU A 242 18.92 -11.34 -14.81
N ALA A 243 18.57 -10.65 -13.72
CA ALA A 243 17.95 -11.27 -12.55
C ALA A 243 16.62 -11.95 -12.92
N PHE A 244 15.79 -11.30 -13.73
CA PHE A 244 14.54 -11.89 -14.20
C PHE A 244 14.77 -13.16 -15.02
N VAL A 245 15.70 -13.11 -15.98
CA VAL A 245 16.00 -14.25 -16.86
C VAL A 245 16.54 -15.43 -16.06
N ARG A 246 17.52 -15.21 -15.17
CA ARG A 246 18.09 -16.27 -14.32
C ARG A 246 17.05 -16.93 -13.43
N LEU A 247 16.28 -16.12 -12.69
CA LEU A 247 15.25 -16.65 -11.78
C LEU A 247 14.13 -17.36 -12.54
N HIS A 248 13.84 -16.96 -13.77
CA HIS A 248 12.90 -17.68 -14.64
C HIS A 248 13.47 -19.01 -15.13
N GLU A 249 14.73 -19.04 -15.58
CA GLU A 249 15.43 -20.27 -15.98
C GLU A 249 15.56 -21.28 -14.83
N GLU A 250 15.72 -20.80 -13.59
CA GLU A 250 15.71 -21.62 -12.37
C GLU A 250 14.30 -22.07 -11.94
N GLY A 251 13.24 -21.64 -12.64
CA GLY A 251 11.84 -21.99 -12.31
C GLY A 251 11.30 -21.31 -11.04
N LEU A 252 11.99 -20.28 -10.54
CA LEU A 252 11.59 -19.45 -9.40
C LEU A 252 10.63 -18.34 -9.83
N ILE A 253 10.80 -17.78 -11.03
CA ILE A 253 9.82 -16.89 -11.65
C ILE A 253 8.89 -17.69 -12.55
N TYR A 254 7.59 -17.49 -12.39
CA TYR A 254 6.57 -18.16 -13.21
C TYR A 254 5.37 -17.24 -13.47
N ARG A 255 4.56 -17.59 -14.48
CA ARG A 255 3.33 -16.87 -14.82
C ARG A 255 2.12 -17.70 -14.40
N SER A 256 1.17 -17.10 -13.70
CA SER A 256 -0.04 -17.78 -13.23
C SER A 256 -1.23 -16.83 -13.21
N ASN A 257 -2.44 -17.38 -13.40
CA ASN A 257 -3.67 -16.65 -13.23
C ASN A 257 -4.17 -16.85 -11.78
N ARG A 258 -4.05 -15.82 -10.95
CA ARG A 258 -4.46 -15.85 -9.54
C ARG A 258 -5.27 -14.61 -9.21
N LEU A 259 -5.96 -14.66 -8.07
CA LEU A 259 -6.52 -13.46 -7.47
C LEU A 259 -5.40 -12.49 -7.11
N VAL A 260 -5.55 -11.26 -7.56
CA VAL A 260 -4.65 -10.15 -7.24
C VAL A 260 -5.43 -9.04 -6.58
N ASN A 261 -4.76 -8.30 -5.70
CA ASN A 261 -5.26 -7.03 -5.22
C ASN A 261 -5.22 -6.03 -6.38
N TRP A 262 -6.37 -5.73 -6.98
CA TRP A 262 -6.49 -4.79 -8.07
C TRP A 262 -6.94 -3.42 -7.56
N SER A 263 -6.29 -2.35 -8.02
CA SER A 263 -6.81 -1.00 -7.86
C SER A 263 -7.44 -0.55 -9.17
N CYS A 264 -8.77 -0.43 -9.22
CA CYS A 264 -9.51 0.06 -10.38
C CYS A 264 -9.08 1.48 -10.77
N THR A 265 -8.83 2.34 -9.78
CA THR A 265 -8.32 3.70 -10.02
C THR A 265 -6.94 3.72 -10.72
N LEU A 266 -6.01 2.84 -10.33
CA LEU A 266 -4.66 2.81 -10.90
C LEU A 266 -4.56 1.89 -12.14
N LYS A 267 -5.58 1.04 -12.34
CA LYS A 267 -5.63 -0.06 -13.31
C LYS A 267 -4.38 -0.94 -13.22
N SER A 268 -4.04 -1.37 -12.01
CA SER A 268 -2.87 -2.19 -11.75
C SER A 268 -3.06 -3.11 -10.56
N ALA A 269 -2.45 -4.28 -10.63
CA ALA A 269 -2.20 -5.11 -9.47
C ALA A 269 -1.29 -4.35 -8.48
N ILE A 270 -1.55 -4.54 -7.19
CA ILE A 270 -0.70 -4.05 -6.09
C ILE A 270 -0.36 -5.20 -5.15
N SER A 271 0.77 -5.12 -4.47
CA SER A 271 1.18 -6.16 -3.52
C SER A 271 0.46 -6.03 -2.19
N ASP A 272 0.44 -7.11 -1.40
CA ASP A 272 -0.19 -7.13 -0.06
C ASP A 272 0.33 -6.03 0.87
N ILE A 273 1.63 -5.68 0.77
CA ILE A 273 2.23 -4.61 1.57
C ILE A 273 1.78 -3.20 1.16
N GLU A 274 1.19 -3.06 -0.03
CA GLU A 274 0.65 -1.80 -0.54
C GLU A 274 -0.84 -1.62 -0.22
N VAL A 275 -1.44 -2.58 0.50
CA VAL A 275 -2.84 -2.59 0.94
C VAL A 275 -2.92 -2.17 2.41
N ASP A 276 -3.54 -1.03 2.67
CA ASP A 276 -3.92 -0.59 4.01
C ASP A 276 -5.19 -1.35 4.45
N LYS A 277 -5.26 -1.77 5.72
CA LYS A 277 -6.44 -2.40 6.29
C LYS A 277 -7.16 -1.40 7.20
N ILE A 278 -8.39 -1.03 6.85
CA ILE A 278 -9.23 -0.16 7.67
C ILE A 278 -10.24 -1.03 8.42
N GLU A 279 -10.13 -1.04 9.75
CA GLU A 279 -11.10 -1.68 10.62
C GLU A 279 -12.33 -0.77 10.78
N LEU A 280 -13.50 -1.31 10.46
CA LEU A 280 -14.78 -0.65 10.64
C LEU A 280 -15.51 -1.32 11.80
N PRO A 281 -15.91 -0.59 12.86
CA PRO A 281 -16.67 -1.15 13.97
C PRO A 281 -18.13 -1.50 13.60
N GLY A 282 -18.55 -1.16 12.38
CA GLY A 282 -19.89 -1.34 11.87
C GLY A 282 -20.18 -0.43 10.67
N ARG A 283 -21.46 -0.18 10.42
CA ARG A 283 -22.04 0.56 9.30
C ARG A 283 -21.37 1.93 9.20
N THR A 284 -20.59 2.11 8.15
CA THR A 284 -19.76 3.29 7.93
C THR A 284 -19.81 3.71 6.47
N PHE A 285 -19.90 5.02 6.23
CA PHE A 285 -19.89 5.61 4.89
C PHE A 285 -18.50 6.13 4.56
N LEU A 286 -17.84 5.51 3.57
CA LEU A 286 -16.49 5.87 3.13
C LEU A 286 -16.54 6.63 1.80
N SER A 287 -15.68 7.63 1.66
CA SER A 287 -15.44 8.27 0.37
C SER A 287 -14.56 7.37 -0.49
N VAL A 288 -15.02 7.05 -1.71
CA VAL A 288 -14.29 6.20 -2.66
C VAL A 288 -13.96 7.02 -3.91
N PRO A 289 -12.70 7.01 -4.40
CA PRO A 289 -12.33 7.66 -5.66
C PRO A 289 -13.24 7.24 -6.82
N GLY A 290 -13.68 8.21 -7.62
CA GLY A 290 -14.56 7.97 -8.77
C GLY A 290 -16.06 7.90 -8.45
N TYR A 291 -16.45 8.16 -7.20
CA TYR A 291 -17.84 8.26 -6.74
C TYR A 291 -18.11 9.63 -6.10
N SER A 292 -19.24 10.24 -6.44
CA SER A 292 -19.70 11.51 -5.86
C SER A 292 -20.26 11.33 -4.45
N GLU A 293 -20.92 10.21 -4.21
CA GLU A 293 -21.54 9.86 -2.93
C GLU A 293 -20.61 8.97 -2.09
N LYS A 294 -20.77 9.05 -0.77
CA LYS A 294 -20.12 8.09 0.12
C LYS A 294 -20.77 6.72 -0.02
N ILE A 295 -19.94 5.69 -0.01
CA ILE A 295 -20.35 4.30 -0.19
C ILE A 295 -20.46 3.63 1.18
N GLU A 296 -21.52 2.84 1.35
CA GLU A 296 -21.79 2.10 2.57
C GLU A 296 -20.94 0.83 2.67
N PHE A 297 -20.31 0.65 3.83
CA PHE A 297 -19.58 -0.55 4.25
C PHE A 297 -19.94 -0.89 5.70
N GLY A 298 -19.47 -2.04 6.18
CA GLY A 298 -19.75 -2.48 7.55
C GLY A 298 -21.18 -2.97 7.75
N VAL A 299 -21.76 -3.55 6.69
CA VAL A 299 -23.10 -4.14 6.70
C VAL A 299 -23.05 -5.55 6.15
N LEU A 300 -23.93 -6.41 6.64
CA LEU A 300 -24.14 -7.76 6.14
C LEU A 300 -25.57 -7.83 5.58
N VAL A 301 -25.67 -8.06 4.27
CA VAL A 301 -26.93 -8.15 3.52
C VAL A 301 -27.32 -9.62 3.42
N SER A 302 -28.51 -9.94 3.92
CA SER A 302 -29.13 -11.26 3.80
C SER A 302 -30.16 -11.25 2.67
N PHE A 303 -30.05 -12.21 1.75
CA PHE A 303 -30.98 -12.39 0.64
C PHE A 303 -31.18 -13.88 0.34
N THR A 304 -32.16 -14.19 -0.49
CA THR A 304 -32.56 -15.57 -0.77
C THR A 304 -32.31 -15.99 -2.21
N TYR A 305 -31.87 -17.23 -2.37
CA TYR A 305 -31.86 -17.95 -3.63
C TYR A 305 -32.98 -19.01 -3.64
N PRO A 306 -33.85 -19.05 -4.67
CA PRO A 306 -34.87 -20.09 -4.81
C PRO A 306 -34.22 -21.43 -5.20
N VAL A 307 -34.59 -22.51 -4.52
CA VAL A 307 -34.14 -23.88 -4.81
C VAL A 307 -34.83 -24.38 -6.08
N GLU A 308 -34.06 -24.96 -7.00
CA GLU A 308 -34.63 -25.50 -8.23
C GLU A 308 -35.55 -26.69 -7.95
N GLY A 309 -36.76 -26.66 -8.50
CA GLY A 309 -37.73 -27.74 -8.36
C GLY A 309 -38.39 -27.83 -6.98
N SER A 310 -38.30 -26.77 -6.17
CA SER A 310 -38.90 -26.66 -4.84
C SER A 310 -39.40 -25.24 -4.58
N ASP A 311 -40.35 -25.09 -3.65
CA ASP A 311 -40.76 -23.77 -3.11
C ASP A 311 -39.81 -23.27 -2.01
N GLU A 312 -38.82 -24.10 -1.63
CA GLU A 312 -37.81 -23.77 -0.63
C GLU A 312 -36.85 -22.67 -1.14
N LYS A 313 -36.40 -21.82 -0.21
CA LYS A 313 -35.42 -20.76 -0.46
C LYS A 313 -34.27 -20.92 0.52
N ILE A 314 -33.04 -20.75 0.04
CA ILE A 314 -31.86 -20.68 0.91
C ILE A 314 -31.50 -19.22 1.17
N VAL A 315 -31.31 -18.86 2.43
CA VAL A 315 -30.87 -17.50 2.81
C VAL A 315 -29.36 -17.47 2.90
N VAL A 316 -28.72 -16.55 2.19
CA VAL A 316 -27.28 -16.32 2.24
C VAL A 316 -26.99 -14.90 2.73
N ALA A 317 -25.84 -14.71 3.36
CA ALA A 317 -25.41 -13.43 3.88
C ALA A 317 -24.10 -12.96 3.22
N THR A 318 -23.99 -11.68 2.84
CA THR A 318 -22.78 -11.13 2.23
C THR A 318 -22.56 -9.65 2.53
N THR A 319 -21.30 -9.22 2.58
CA THR A 319 -20.92 -7.80 2.66
C THR A 319 -20.76 -7.16 1.29
N ARG A 320 -20.79 -7.95 0.21
CA ARG A 320 -20.54 -7.53 -1.17
C ARG A 320 -21.62 -8.08 -2.11
N ILE A 321 -22.83 -7.57 -1.97
CA ILE A 321 -23.97 -8.05 -2.76
C ILE A 321 -23.77 -7.89 -4.27
N GLU A 322 -23.00 -6.90 -4.71
CA GLU A 322 -22.66 -6.73 -6.13
C GLU A 322 -21.91 -7.90 -6.74
N THR A 323 -21.17 -8.68 -5.94
CA THR A 323 -20.42 -9.84 -6.45
C THR A 323 -21.32 -11.04 -6.72
N MET A 324 -22.60 -10.99 -6.34
CA MET A 324 -23.53 -12.11 -6.54
C MET A 324 -23.66 -12.50 -8.01
N LEU A 325 -23.50 -11.55 -8.94
CA LEU A 325 -23.53 -11.80 -10.39
C LEU A 325 -22.46 -12.82 -10.84
N GLY A 326 -21.37 -12.92 -10.07
CA GLY A 326 -20.28 -13.86 -10.30
C GLY A 326 -20.41 -15.17 -9.52
N ASP A 327 -21.51 -15.36 -8.77
CA ASP A 327 -21.68 -16.55 -7.94
C ASP A 327 -21.68 -17.82 -8.79
N THR A 328 -21.04 -18.86 -8.27
CA THR A 328 -20.94 -20.17 -8.92
C THR A 328 -21.38 -21.32 -8.04
N ALA A 329 -21.60 -21.10 -6.75
CA ALA A 329 -22.18 -22.06 -5.83
C ALA A 329 -22.76 -21.36 -4.59
N VAL A 330 -23.49 -22.12 -3.77
CA VAL A 330 -23.75 -21.79 -2.37
C VAL A 330 -23.09 -22.87 -1.52
N ALA A 331 -22.22 -22.47 -0.59
CA ALA A 331 -21.60 -23.39 0.34
C ALA A 331 -22.36 -23.41 1.67
N VAL A 332 -22.50 -24.60 2.25
CA VAL A 332 -23.03 -24.82 3.59
C VAL A 332 -22.09 -25.75 4.36
N HIS A 333 -22.11 -25.68 5.69
CA HIS A 333 -21.22 -26.53 6.48
C HIS A 333 -21.69 -28.01 6.44
N PRO A 334 -20.79 -29.01 6.34
CA PRO A 334 -21.15 -30.43 6.26
C PRO A 334 -22.02 -30.94 7.43
N GLU A 335 -21.81 -30.38 8.61
CA GLU A 335 -22.54 -30.73 9.85
C GLU A 335 -23.75 -29.82 10.15
N ASP A 336 -24.13 -28.94 9.22
CA ASP A 336 -25.32 -28.09 9.40
C ASP A 336 -26.59 -28.83 8.96
N GLU A 337 -27.26 -29.45 9.93
CA GLU A 337 -28.50 -30.21 9.72
C GLU A 337 -29.63 -29.35 9.10
N ARG A 338 -29.55 -28.01 9.16
CA ARG A 338 -30.53 -27.11 8.51
C ARG A 338 -30.50 -27.16 6.98
N TYR A 339 -29.34 -27.49 6.38
CA TYR A 339 -29.13 -27.41 4.93
C TYR A 339 -28.61 -28.70 4.31
N LYS A 340 -28.33 -29.73 5.11
CA LYS A 340 -27.77 -31.01 4.67
C LYS A 340 -28.61 -31.70 3.59
N HIS A 341 -29.94 -31.59 3.67
CA HIS A 341 -30.90 -32.12 2.67
C HIS A 341 -30.89 -31.36 1.33
N LEU A 342 -30.20 -30.21 1.27
CA LEU A 342 -30.03 -29.41 0.07
C LEU A 342 -28.72 -29.71 -0.67
N HIS A 343 -27.81 -30.48 -0.09
CA HIS A 343 -26.57 -30.84 -0.76
C HIS A 343 -26.83 -31.56 -2.09
N GLY A 344 -26.12 -31.14 -3.14
CA GLY A 344 -26.26 -31.68 -4.50
C GLY A 344 -27.48 -31.14 -5.25
N LYS A 345 -28.34 -30.34 -4.62
CA LYS A 345 -29.39 -29.57 -5.31
C LYS A 345 -28.79 -28.28 -5.90
N PHE A 346 -29.58 -27.62 -6.72
CA PHE A 346 -29.23 -26.36 -7.36
C PHE A 346 -30.15 -25.25 -6.89
N VAL A 347 -29.64 -24.03 -6.84
CA VAL A 347 -30.45 -22.82 -6.71
C VAL A 347 -30.38 -21.99 -7.99
N LYS A 348 -31.42 -21.23 -8.27
CA LYS A 348 -31.49 -20.39 -9.48
C LYS A 348 -30.97 -18.99 -9.17
N HIS A 349 -30.05 -18.51 -10.00
CA HIS A 349 -29.58 -17.14 -9.90
C HIS A 349 -30.68 -16.14 -10.35
N PRO A 350 -31.00 -15.07 -9.58
CA PRO A 350 -32.13 -14.17 -9.88
C PRO A 350 -31.99 -13.36 -11.16
N PHE A 351 -30.75 -13.09 -11.60
CA PHE A 351 -30.47 -12.15 -12.69
C PHE A 351 -29.82 -12.78 -13.93
N CYS A 352 -29.64 -14.10 -13.95
CA CYS A 352 -29.11 -14.81 -15.12
C CYS A 352 -29.53 -16.27 -15.11
N ASP A 353 -29.44 -16.95 -16.25
CA ASP A 353 -29.86 -18.35 -16.42
C ASP A 353 -28.87 -19.37 -15.82
N ARG A 354 -28.20 -19.01 -14.71
CA ARG A 354 -27.22 -19.85 -14.04
C ARG A 354 -27.88 -20.64 -12.91
N LYS A 355 -27.55 -21.94 -12.87
CA LYS A 355 -27.84 -22.84 -11.75
C LYS A 355 -26.60 -22.93 -10.88
N LEU A 356 -26.76 -22.68 -9.58
CA LEU A 356 -25.67 -22.72 -8.61
C LEU A 356 -25.79 -24.01 -7.79
N PRO A 357 -24.84 -24.94 -7.84
CA PRO A 357 -24.83 -26.11 -6.96
C PRO A 357 -24.71 -25.69 -5.49
N ILE A 358 -25.32 -26.48 -4.61
CA ILE A 358 -25.13 -26.40 -3.16
C ILE A 358 -24.06 -27.41 -2.73
N VAL A 359 -22.92 -26.90 -2.26
CA VAL A 359 -21.74 -27.69 -1.87
C VAL A 359 -21.56 -27.69 -0.35
N LEU A 360 -20.93 -28.75 0.18
CA LEU A 360 -20.55 -28.86 1.58
C LEU A 360 -19.07 -28.48 1.74
N ASP A 361 -18.76 -27.45 2.53
CA ASP A 361 -17.38 -27.00 2.77
C ASP A 361 -17.21 -26.56 4.24
N GLU A 362 -16.15 -27.02 4.90
CA GLU A 362 -15.81 -26.71 6.29
C GLU A 362 -15.43 -25.24 6.52
N PHE A 363 -15.14 -24.48 5.46
CA PHE A 363 -14.93 -23.04 5.53
C PHE A 363 -16.15 -22.29 6.09
N VAL A 364 -17.36 -22.84 5.92
CA VAL A 364 -18.59 -22.16 6.31
C VAL A 364 -18.79 -22.24 7.82
N GLU A 365 -18.74 -21.09 8.51
CA GLU A 365 -19.08 -21.03 9.93
C GLU A 365 -20.59 -21.15 10.15
N ARG A 366 -21.02 -22.21 10.86
CA ARG A 366 -22.45 -22.53 11.12
C ARG A 366 -23.21 -21.40 11.81
N ASP A 367 -22.56 -20.73 12.75
CA ASP A 367 -23.17 -19.71 13.62
C ASP A 367 -23.03 -18.28 13.05
N PHE A 368 -22.29 -18.11 11.95
CA PHE A 368 -22.10 -16.80 11.33
C PHE A 368 -23.13 -16.55 10.22
N GLY A 369 -23.81 -15.40 10.30
CA GLY A 369 -24.86 -15.04 9.34
C GLY A 369 -25.99 -16.05 9.33
N THR A 370 -26.16 -16.77 8.22
CA THR A 370 -27.21 -17.78 8.05
C THR A 370 -26.69 -19.22 8.12
N GLY A 371 -25.37 -19.45 8.15
CA GLY A 371 -24.77 -20.77 7.96
C GLY A 371 -24.73 -21.23 6.49
N ALA A 372 -25.09 -20.34 5.55
CA ALA A 372 -24.94 -20.54 4.11
C ALA A 372 -24.27 -19.32 3.46
N VAL A 373 -23.26 -19.56 2.64
CA VAL A 373 -22.41 -18.52 2.05
C VAL A 373 -22.46 -18.62 0.53
N LYS A 374 -22.68 -17.48 -0.13
CA LYS A 374 -22.53 -17.40 -1.59
C LYS A 374 -21.06 -17.50 -1.97
N ILE A 375 -20.73 -18.25 -3.03
CA ILE A 375 -19.34 -18.47 -3.45
C ILE A 375 -19.09 -17.75 -4.77
N THR A 376 -18.19 -16.76 -4.75
CA THR A 376 -17.73 -16.00 -5.93
C THR A 376 -16.21 -16.14 -6.14
N PRO A 377 -15.73 -17.26 -6.69
CA PRO A 377 -14.30 -17.59 -6.69
C PRO A 377 -13.39 -16.57 -7.38
N ALA A 378 -13.92 -15.78 -8.32
CA ALA A 378 -13.14 -14.78 -9.05
C ALA A 378 -12.98 -13.43 -8.33
N HIS A 379 -13.61 -13.24 -7.17
CA HIS A 379 -13.72 -11.93 -6.51
C HIS A 379 -13.51 -11.94 -4.98
N ASP A 380 -13.25 -13.10 -4.37
CA ASP A 380 -12.89 -13.21 -2.95
C ASP A 380 -11.82 -14.30 -2.72
N PRO A 381 -10.76 -14.05 -1.93
CA PRO A 381 -9.71 -15.04 -1.67
C PRO A 381 -10.18 -16.33 -0.98
N ASN A 382 -11.17 -16.26 -0.11
CA ASN A 382 -11.69 -17.47 0.56
C ASN A 382 -12.55 -18.28 -0.41
N ASP A 383 -13.43 -17.59 -1.16
CA ASP A 383 -14.27 -18.22 -2.19
C ASP A 383 -13.41 -18.84 -3.30
N TYR A 384 -12.25 -18.26 -3.59
CA TYR A 384 -11.28 -18.80 -4.56
C TYR A 384 -10.75 -20.17 -4.14
N GLU A 385 -10.46 -20.35 -2.85
CA GLU A 385 -9.99 -21.64 -2.33
C GLU A 385 -11.13 -22.67 -2.26
N VAL A 386 -12.35 -22.25 -1.88
CA VAL A 386 -13.56 -23.12 -1.98
C VAL A 386 -13.79 -23.54 -3.43
N GLY A 387 -13.70 -22.59 -4.37
CA GLY A 387 -13.86 -22.82 -5.80
C GLY A 387 -12.85 -23.82 -6.35
N LYS A 388 -11.60 -23.80 -5.88
CA LYS A 388 -10.61 -24.82 -6.23
C LYS A 388 -10.93 -26.19 -5.67
N ARG A 389 -11.34 -26.27 -4.40
CA ARG A 389 -11.65 -27.56 -3.74
C ARG A 389 -12.82 -28.28 -4.40
N HIS A 390 -13.79 -27.52 -4.89
CA HIS A 390 -15.02 -28.06 -5.49
C HIS A 390 -15.08 -27.94 -7.02
N ASP A 391 -13.97 -27.62 -7.69
CA ASP A 391 -13.88 -27.46 -9.15
C ASP A 391 -14.97 -26.53 -9.74
N LEU A 392 -15.20 -25.41 -9.07
CA LEU A 392 -16.22 -24.45 -9.47
C LEU A 392 -15.72 -23.53 -10.58
N PRO A 393 -16.59 -23.05 -11.48
CA PRO A 393 -16.22 -22.04 -12.47
C PRO A 393 -15.75 -20.74 -11.81
N PHE A 394 -14.79 -20.08 -12.46
CA PHE A 394 -14.25 -18.78 -12.02
C PHE A 394 -14.74 -17.68 -12.96
N ILE A 395 -15.82 -16.99 -12.56
CA ILE A 395 -16.51 -16.02 -13.42
C ILE A 395 -16.16 -14.59 -12.99
N THR A 396 -15.38 -13.88 -13.80
CA THR A 396 -15.06 -12.47 -13.59
C THR A 396 -16.19 -11.57 -14.07
N ILE A 397 -16.70 -10.70 -13.19
CA ILE A 397 -17.81 -9.78 -13.48
C ILE A 397 -17.40 -8.32 -13.54
N PHE A 398 -16.14 -7.98 -13.23
CA PHE A 398 -15.64 -6.61 -13.30
C PHE A 398 -14.59 -6.46 -14.40
N ASP A 399 -14.64 -5.35 -15.13
CA ASP A 399 -13.54 -4.92 -15.99
C ASP A 399 -12.42 -4.24 -15.17
N ASP A 400 -11.37 -3.77 -15.86
CA ASP A 400 -10.21 -3.10 -15.23
C ASP A 400 -10.57 -1.79 -14.52
N ASP A 401 -11.69 -1.17 -14.91
CA ASP A 401 -12.26 0.06 -14.37
C ASP A 401 -13.21 -0.20 -13.18
N GLY A 402 -13.51 -1.46 -12.89
CA GLY A 402 -14.46 -1.84 -11.84
C GLY A 402 -15.94 -1.65 -12.26
N ASN A 403 -16.23 -1.64 -13.56
CA ASN A 403 -17.58 -1.71 -14.09
C ASN A 403 -18.00 -3.16 -14.32
N ILE A 404 -19.29 -3.44 -14.20
CA ILE A 404 -19.84 -4.75 -14.50
C ILE A 404 -19.64 -5.08 -15.98
N CYS A 405 -18.96 -6.19 -16.27
CA CYS A 405 -18.76 -6.72 -17.61
C CYS A 405 -19.52 -8.06 -17.78
N GLY A 406 -19.79 -8.44 -19.02
CA GLY A 406 -20.61 -9.61 -19.34
C GLY A 406 -22.10 -9.27 -19.53
N ASN A 407 -22.94 -10.29 -19.61
CA ASN A 407 -24.37 -10.15 -19.91
C ASN A 407 -25.22 -10.27 -18.63
N TYR A 408 -25.47 -9.13 -17.98
CA TYR A 408 -26.24 -9.02 -16.73
C TYR A 408 -27.40 -8.02 -16.86
N GLY A 409 -27.93 -7.87 -18.08
CA GLY A 409 -29.03 -6.96 -18.39
C GLY A 409 -28.73 -5.52 -17.97
N LYS A 410 -29.60 -4.94 -17.14
CA LYS A 410 -29.48 -3.54 -16.69
C LYS A 410 -28.22 -3.24 -15.86
N PHE A 411 -27.57 -4.26 -15.29
CA PHE A 411 -26.37 -4.07 -14.47
C PHE A 411 -25.10 -3.91 -15.30
N THR A 412 -25.08 -4.40 -16.55
CA THR A 412 -23.90 -4.33 -17.42
C THR A 412 -23.50 -2.86 -17.65
N GLY A 413 -22.21 -2.56 -17.45
CA GLY A 413 -21.64 -1.22 -17.57
C GLY A 413 -21.76 -0.36 -16.30
N MET A 414 -22.49 -0.79 -15.28
CA MET A 414 -22.58 -0.05 -14.01
C MET A 414 -21.28 -0.18 -13.21
N LYS A 415 -20.87 0.89 -12.50
CA LYS A 415 -19.76 0.84 -11.55
C LYS A 415 -20.12 -0.07 -10.35
N ARG A 416 -19.16 -0.83 -9.82
CA ARG A 416 -19.37 -1.81 -8.73
C ARG A 416 -20.25 -1.34 -7.56
N PHE A 417 -20.06 -0.12 -7.04
CA PHE A 417 -20.85 0.36 -5.90
C PHE A 417 -22.20 1.00 -6.30
N GLN A 418 -22.38 1.37 -7.57
CA GLN A 418 -23.69 1.70 -8.11
C GLN A 418 -24.50 0.42 -8.36
N ALA A 419 -23.86 -0.60 -8.94
CA ALA A 419 -24.43 -1.93 -9.12
C ALA A 419 -24.88 -2.52 -7.77
N ARG A 420 -24.10 -2.33 -6.69
CA ARG A 420 -24.48 -2.70 -5.32
C ARG A 420 -25.88 -2.19 -4.92
N LYS A 421 -26.15 -0.90 -5.14
CA LYS A 421 -27.45 -0.29 -4.83
C LYS A 421 -28.55 -0.86 -5.75
N ALA A 422 -28.31 -0.86 -7.06
CA ALA A 422 -29.28 -1.32 -8.05
C ALA A 422 -29.68 -2.80 -7.88
N ILE A 423 -28.71 -3.66 -7.53
CA ILE A 423 -28.94 -5.08 -7.25
C ILE A 423 -29.78 -5.25 -5.98
N THR A 424 -29.48 -4.48 -4.93
CA THR A 424 -30.25 -4.53 -3.68
C THR A 424 -31.70 -4.12 -3.91
N GLU A 425 -31.92 -3.04 -4.64
CA GLU A 425 -33.26 -2.57 -5.02
C GLU A 425 -34.03 -3.62 -5.83
N GLU A 426 -33.36 -4.30 -6.76
CA GLU A 426 -34.00 -5.36 -7.55
C GLU A 426 -34.35 -6.59 -6.72
N LEU A 427 -33.48 -6.99 -5.78
CA LEU A 427 -33.79 -8.08 -4.85
C LEU A 427 -35.02 -7.75 -3.99
N VAL A 428 -35.22 -6.48 -3.63
CA VAL A 428 -36.43 -6.04 -2.92
C VAL A 428 -37.65 -6.17 -3.82
N GLN A 429 -37.57 -5.73 -5.08
CA GLN A 429 -38.68 -5.83 -6.04
C GLN A 429 -39.08 -7.28 -6.34
N LEU A 430 -38.11 -8.20 -6.37
CA LEU A 430 -38.33 -9.63 -6.55
C LEU A 430 -38.78 -10.36 -5.26
N GLY A 431 -38.84 -9.68 -4.12
CA GLY A 431 -39.17 -10.31 -2.83
C GLY A 431 -38.13 -11.35 -2.38
N LEU A 432 -36.87 -11.17 -2.78
CA LEU A 432 -35.74 -12.04 -2.43
C LEU A 432 -34.82 -11.43 -1.38
N TYR A 433 -34.88 -10.12 -1.17
CA TYR A 433 -34.17 -9.44 -0.08
C TYR A 433 -34.79 -9.79 1.29
N VAL A 434 -33.96 -10.02 2.30
CA VAL A 434 -34.40 -10.34 3.67
C VAL A 434 -34.14 -9.18 4.62
N GLU A 435 -32.87 -8.84 4.86
CA GLU A 435 -32.49 -7.80 5.81
C GLU A 435 -31.07 -7.30 5.57
N THR A 436 -30.72 -6.17 6.20
CA THR A 436 -29.35 -5.65 6.27
C THR A 436 -29.03 -5.36 7.73
N LYS A 437 -27.98 -6.01 8.25
CA LYS A 437 -27.52 -5.86 9.64
C LYS A 437 -26.18 -5.15 9.71
N ASN A 438 -25.96 -4.48 10.84
CA ASN A 438 -24.67 -3.89 11.16
C ASN A 438 -23.61 -5.00 11.35
N ASN A 439 -22.45 -4.87 10.70
CA ASN A 439 -21.40 -5.88 10.74
C ASN A 439 -20.00 -5.24 10.81
N PRO A 440 -19.23 -5.42 11.90
CA PRO A 440 -17.84 -5.05 11.94
C PRO A 440 -17.05 -5.77 10.84
N MET A 441 -16.15 -5.06 10.15
CA MET A 441 -15.37 -5.66 9.06
C MET A 441 -14.04 -4.95 8.84
N VAL A 442 -13.15 -5.60 8.08
CA VAL A 442 -11.90 -4.99 7.61
C VAL A 442 -12.02 -4.71 6.13
N VAL A 443 -11.82 -3.44 5.74
CA VAL A 443 -11.86 -3.02 4.33
C VAL A 443 -10.43 -2.82 3.81
N PRO A 444 -10.01 -3.54 2.76
CA PRO A 444 -8.72 -3.33 2.14
C PRO A 444 -8.74 -2.09 1.23
N VAL A 445 -7.78 -1.19 1.43
CA VAL A 445 -7.69 0.10 0.72
C VAL A 445 -6.30 0.25 0.11
N CYS A 446 -6.22 0.75 -1.11
CA CYS A 446 -4.94 1.06 -1.74
C CYS A 446 -4.23 2.18 -0.97
N SER A 447 -3.00 1.92 -0.52
CA SER A 447 -2.20 2.92 0.21
C SER A 447 -1.95 4.21 -0.59
N ARG A 448 -2.02 4.14 -1.93
CA ARG A 448 -1.75 5.25 -2.86
C ARG A 448 -3.00 5.97 -3.37
N SER A 449 -3.92 5.25 -4.01
CA SER A 449 -5.14 5.85 -4.58
C SER A 449 -6.24 6.09 -3.55
N LYS A 450 -6.17 5.42 -2.40
CA LYS A 450 -7.24 5.35 -1.40
C LYS A 450 -8.55 4.71 -1.91
N ASP A 451 -8.47 4.01 -3.04
CA ASP A 451 -9.56 3.20 -3.58
C ASP A 451 -9.69 1.87 -2.82
N ILE A 452 -10.89 1.30 -2.82
CA ILE A 452 -11.14 -0.02 -2.23
C ILE A 452 -10.56 -1.09 -3.15
N ILE A 453 -9.80 -2.03 -2.58
CA ILE A 453 -9.16 -3.08 -3.36
C ILE A 453 -10.20 -4.06 -3.89
N GLU A 454 -10.07 -4.38 -5.18
CA GLU A 454 -10.86 -5.40 -5.85
C GLU A 454 -10.02 -6.66 -6.02
N PRO A 455 -10.39 -7.81 -5.43
CA PRO A 455 -9.81 -9.08 -5.83
C PRO A 455 -10.24 -9.40 -7.27
N MET A 456 -9.27 -9.56 -8.17
CA MET A 456 -9.54 -9.93 -9.56
C MET A 456 -8.62 -11.04 -10.03
N LEU A 457 -9.12 -11.93 -10.88
CA LEU A 457 -8.28 -12.91 -11.58
C LEU A 457 -7.52 -12.22 -12.70
N LYS A 458 -6.20 -12.18 -12.58
CA LYS A 458 -5.32 -11.64 -13.62
C LYS A 458 -4.11 -12.55 -13.83
N PRO A 459 -3.70 -12.81 -15.08
CA PRO A 459 -2.44 -13.46 -15.36
C PRO A 459 -1.28 -12.53 -14.99
N GLN A 460 -0.52 -12.88 -13.96
CA GLN A 460 0.62 -12.11 -13.49
C GLN A 460 1.88 -12.98 -13.37
N TRP A 461 3.02 -12.31 -13.18
CA TRP A 461 4.31 -12.92 -12.90
C TRP A 461 4.56 -12.94 -11.39
N TYR A 462 5.02 -14.09 -10.90
CA TYR A 462 5.26 -14.34 -9.49
C TYR A 462 6.68 -14.88 -9.28
N VAL A 463 7.24 -14.59 -8.11
CA VAL A 463 8.44 -15.23 -7.58
C VAL A 463 8.01 -16.22 -6.50
N LYS A 464 8.50 -17.47 -6.57
CA LYS A 464 8.38 -18.45 -5.49
C LYS A 464 9.25 -18.00 -4.31
N CYS A 465 8.61 -17.75 -3.18
CA CYS A 465 9.27 -17.14 -2.02
C CYS A 465 9.64 -18.14 -0.92
N ASP A 466 9.13 -19.37 -0.98
CA ASP A 466 9.27 -20.41 0.04
C ASP A 466 10.74 -20.72 0.37
N GLU A 467 11.51 -21.22 -0.59
CA GLU A 467 12.92 -21.57 -0.39
C GLU A 467 13.78 -20.33 -0.12
N MET A 468 13.46 -19.20 -0.74
CA MET A 468 14.16 -17.94 -0.53
C MET A 468 14.01 -17.45 0.91
N ALA A 469 12.79 -17.52 1.46
CA ALA A 469 12.53 -17.14 2.84
C ALA A 469 13.16 -18.11 3.83
N ALA A 470 13.15 -19.42 3.55
CA ALA A 470 13.85 -20.40 4.39
C ALA A 470 15.35 -20.09 4.48
N LYS A 471 16.02 -19.79 3.35
CA LYS A 471 17.42 -19.37 3.32
C LYS A 471 17.67 -18.06 4.08
N ALA A 472 16.77 -17.09 3.93
CA ALA A 472 16.84 -15.80 4.63
C ALA A 472 16.66 -15.93 6.16
N VAL A 473 15.84 -16.89 6.61
CA VAL A 473 15.73 -17.25 8.03
C VAL A 473 17.01 -17.91 8.52
N GLU A 474 17.58 -18.82 7.74
CA GLU A 474 18.80 -19.54 8.12
C GLU A 474 20.02 -18.62 8.18
N ALA A 475 20.13 -17.63 7.29
CA ALA A 475 21.19 -16.62 7.36
C ALA A 475 21.17 -15.85 8.69
N VAL A 476 19.99 -15.57 9.25
CA VAL A 476 19.88 -14.93 10.57
C VAL A 476 20.19 -15.90 11.71
N LYS A 477 19.72 -17.14 11.62
CA LYS A 477 19.97 -18.18 12.64
C LYS A 477 21.45 -18.54 12.76
N SER A 478 22.12 -18.72 11.63
CA SER A 478 23.56 -19.03 11.56
C SER A 478 24.45 -17.85 11.95
N GLY A 479 23.91 -16.63 11.94
CA GLY A 479 24.64 -15.39 12.26
C GLY A 479 25.39 -14.78 11.08
N GLU A 480 25.24 -15.31 9.86
CA GLU A 480 25.73 -14.71 8.61
C GLU A 480 25.10 -13.33 8.37
N LEU A 481 23.79 -13.21 8.65
CA LEU A 481 23.04 -11.96 8.67
C LEU A 481 22.73 -11.54 10.11
N LYS A 482 23.25 -10.38 10.53
CA LYS A 482 22.96 -9.81 11.85
C LYS A 482 21.92 -8.69 11.74
N ILE A 483 20.82 -8.82 12.49
CA ILE A 483 19.78 -7.79 12.60
C ILE A 483 19.95 -7.03 13.90
N ILE A 484 20.09 -5.71 13.80
CA ILE A 484 20.26 -4.81 14.94
C ILE A 484 19.17 -3.72 14.89
N PRO A 485 18.42 -3.48 15.98
CA PRO A 485 18.43 -4.22 17.25
C PRO A 485 17.83 -5.64 17.15
N GLU A 486 18.30 -6.56 18.01
CA GLU A 486 17.92 -7.98 18.01
C GLU A 486 16.41 -8.22 18.19
N MET A 487 15.69 -7.28 18.81
CA MET A 487 14.23 -7.38 18.96
C MET A 487 13.49 -7.52 17.61
N HIS A 488 14.07 -7.02 16.51
CA HIS A 488 13.48 -7.15 15.17
C HIS A 488 13.63 -8.55 14.55
N ILE A 489 14.46 -9.44 15.13
CA ILE A 489 14.59 -10.82 14.66
C ILE A 489 13.24 -11.55 14.74
N LYS A 490 12.45 -11.30 15.78
CA LYS A 490 11.09 -11.88 15.91
C LYS A 490 10.18 -11.43 14.77
N THR A 491 10.23 -10.15 14.42
CA THR A 491 9.47 -9.58 13.28
C THR A 491 9.93 -10.19 11.96
N TRP A 492 11.25 -10.37 11.78
CA TRP A 492 11.83 -11.03 10.60
C TRP A 492 11.30 -12.44 10.43
N TYR A 493 11.35 -13.27 11.48
CA TYR A 493 10.84 -14.65 11.43
C TYR A 493 9.34 -14.71 11.20
N TYR A 494 8.57 -13.85 11.87
CA TYR A 494 7.12 -13.77 11.64
C TYR A 494 6.80 -13.53 10.17
N TRP A 495 7.52 -12.59 9.52
CA TRP A 495 7.27 -12.25 8.13
C TRP A 495 7.77 -13.33 7.15
N MET A 496 8.99 -13.84 7.35
CA MET A 496 9.58 -14.87 6.47
C MET A 496 8.82 -16.20 6.54
N ASN A 497 8.38 -16.63 7.72
CA ASN A 497 7.66 -17.89 7.88
C ASN A 497 6.23 -17.84 7.32
N GLY A 498 5.65 -16.63 7.23
CA GLY A 498 4.31 -16.40 6.67
C GLY A 498 4.32 -15.88 5.23
N ILE A 499 5.45 -15.97 4.53
CA ILE A 499 5.59 -15.37 3.20
C ILE A 499 4.73 -16.11 2.17
N ARG A 500 4.24 -15.36 1.18
CA ARG A 500 3.54 -15.88 0.00
C ARG A 500 4.32 -15.51 -1.25
N ASP A 501 4.04 -16.21 -2.34
CA ASP A 501 4.63 -15.89 -3.64
C ASP A 501 4.40 -14.43 -4.02
N TRP A 502 5.48 -13.77 -4.40
CA TRP A 502 5.46 -12.33 -4.62
C TRP A 502 5.05 -12.01 -6.05
N CYS A 503 3.93 -11.29 -6.23
CA CYS A 503 3.54 -10.72 -7.51
C CYS A 503 4.50 -9.60 -7.91
N ILE A 504 5.29 -9.82 -8.98
CA ILE A 504 6.33 -8.90 -9.47
C ILE A 504 5.93 -8.10 -10.72
N SER A 505 4.82 -8.44 -11.38
CA SER A 505 4.31 -7.66 -12.51
C SER A 505 3.34 -6.56 -12.07
N ARG A 506 3.32 -5.48 -12.85
CA ARG A 506 2.48 -4.30 -12.65
C ARG A 506 2.00 -3.77 -14.00
N GLN A 507 0.82 -3.16 -14.06
CA GLN A 507 0.26 -2.55 -15.27
C GLN A 507 0.55 -1.05 -15.31
N LEU A 508 1.81 -0.71 -15.01
CA LEU A 508 2.30 0.67 -14.97
C LEU A 508 2.97 1.04 -16.30
N TRP A 509 3.01 2.33 -16.58
CA TRP A 509 3.75 2.85 -17.74
C TRP A 509 5.19 3.18 -17.36
N TRP A 510 5.42 3.50 -16.09
CA TRP A 510 6.73 3.77 -15.52
C TRP A 510 7.31 2.57 -14.76
N GLY A 511 8.57 2.22 -15.06
CA GLY A 511 9.28 1.08 -14.47
C GLY A 511 9.99 0.22 -15.51
N HIS A 512 10.63 -0.85 -15.04
CA HIS A 512 11.30 -1.81 -15.93
C HIS A 512 10.28 -2.67 -16.68
N ARG A 513 10.44 -2.77 -18.01
CA ARG A 513 9.61 -3.68 -18.82
C ARG A 513 10.11 -5.11 -18.61
N ILE A 514 9.20 -6.00 -18.21
CA ILE A 514 9.50 -7.43 -18.08
C ILE A 514 9.97 -7.97 -19.44
N PRO A 515 11.12 -8.67 -19.52
CA PRO A 515 11.71 -9.14 -20.78
C PRO A 515 11.05 -10.44 -21.27
N ALA A 516 9.72 -10.47 -21.36
CA ALA A 516 8.94 -11.61 -21.83
C ALA A 516 8.25 -11.31 -23.16
N TYR A 517 8.29 -12.27 -24.09
CA TYR A 517 7.70 -12.16 -25.41
C TYR A 517 6.64 -13.24 -25.59
N TYR A 518 5.45 -12.84 -26.06
CA TYR A 518 4.37 -13.76 -26.41
C TYR A 518 4.36 -13.94 -27.93
N VAL A 519 4.51 -15.18 -28.39
CA VAL A 519 4.49 -15.52 -29.82
C VAL A 519 3.04 -15.81 -30.22
N ARG A 520 2.49 -15.02 -31.15
CA ARG A 520 1.18 -15.27 -31.76
C ARG A 520 1.38 -15.74 -33.19
N LEU A 521 0.87 -16.93 -33.52
CA LEU A 521 0.87 -17.42 -34.89
C LEU A 521 -0.29 -16.82 -35.65
N ARG A 522 -0.04 -16.37 -36.89
CA ARG A 522 -1.02 -15.68 -37.74
C ARG A 522 -2.21 -16.56 -38.18
N SER A 523 -2.22 -17.86 -37.83
CA SER A 523 -3.25 -18.81 -38.26
C SER A 523 -4.38 -19.04 -37.25
N GLU A 524 -4.40 -18.36 -36.10
CA GLU A 524 -5.47 -18.53 -35.11
C GLU A 524 -6.32 -17.25 -34.99
N SER A 525 -7.53 -17.34 -35.56
CA SER A 525 -8.66 -16.48 -35.26
C SER A 525 -8.89 -16.43 -33.75
N ASN A 526 -8.78 -15.22 -33.18
CA ASN A 526 -9.21 -14.67 -31.87
C ASN A 526 -9.53 -15.51 -30.61
N ASP A 527 -9.32 -16.83 -30.56
CA ASP A 527 -9.47 -17.62 -29.35
C ASP A 527 -8.11 -18.10 -28.82
N LEU A 528 -7.91 -17.96 -27.51
CA LEU A 528 -6.66 -18.20 -26.77
C LEU A 528 -6.12 -19.62 -26.99
N PRO A 529 -4.83 -19.82 -27.35
CA PRO A 529 -4.33 -21.17 -27.62
C PRO A 529 -3.79 -21.90 -26.38
N SER A 530 -4.08 -23.20 -26.35
CA SER A 530 -3.61 -24.23 -25.42
C SER A 530 -2.10 -24.53 -25.59
N PRO A 531 -1.40 -25.03 -24.56
CA PRO A 531 0.06 -25.15 -24.59
C PRO A 531 0.52 -26.42 -25.33
N GLY A 532 1.17 -26.29 -26.48
CA GLY A 532 1.79 -27.45 -27.12
C GLY A 532 2.32 -27.34 -28.55
N VAL A 533 2.96 -26.23 -28.98
CA VAL A 533 3.60 -26.20 -30.30
C VAL A 533 5.01 -25.62 -30.24
N ARG A 534 6.02 -26.44 -30.60
CA ARG A 534 7.42 -26.03 -30.77
C ARG A 534 7.59 -25.24 -32.07
N ILE A 535 8.32 -24.12 -32.03
CA ILE A 535 8.61 -23.31 -33.22
C ILE A 535 10.09 -22.92 -33.27
N LYS A 536 10.69 -23.15 -34.44
CA LYS A 536 12.04 -22.70 -34.82
C LYS A 536 12.04 -21.19 -35.04
N CYS A 537 12.88 -20.45 -34.30
CA CYS A 537 13.15 -19.03 -34.57
C CYS A 537 14.14 -18.87 -35.73
N GLN A 538 13.73 -18.19 -36.80
CA GLN A 538 14.67 -17.51 -37.70
C GLN A 538 14.77 -16.04 -37.27
N LYS A 539 15.99 -15.61 -36.92
CA LYS A 539 16.32 -14.20 -36.72
C LYS A 539 16.31 -13.49 -38.07
N GLN A 540 15.56 -12.39 -38.20
CA GLN A 540 15.90 -11.34 -39.15
C GLN A 540 16.60 -10.22 -38.37
N THR A 541 17.73 -9.80 -38.95
CA THR A 541 18.81 -8.93 -38.47
C THR A 541 18.37 -7.54 -38.03
#